data_AF-A0A4Y7PRE1-F1
#
_entry.id   AF-A0A4Y7PRE1-F1
#
_cell.length_a   1.000
_cell.length_b   1.000
_cell.length_c   1.000
_cell.angle_alpha   90.00
_cell.angle_beta   90.00
_cell.angle_gamma   90.00
#
_symmetry.space_group_name_H-M   'P 1'
#
loop_
_entity.id
_entity.type
_entity.pdbx_description
1 polymer ?
#
loop_
_entity_poly.entity_id
_entity_poly.type
_entity_poly.pdbx_seq_one_letter_code
_entity_poly.pdbx_strand_id
1 'polypeptide(L)'
;ASDASGAPTASASDLLQNGIDAQALNTKFASISPSDPCNDGDTACITGQAAKCSGGTWQLTLCKNPTFLSCFALPLLSGVGTQLKCTTKTTAEDTINNSGAQGGIFGDGS
;
A
#
# COMPACT_ATOMS: atom_id res chain seq x y z
N ALA A 1 9.69 20.93 -29.44
CA ALA A 1 10.10 19.70 -28.74
C ALA A 1 9.23 19.60 -27.50
N SER A 2 8.43 18.55 -27.37
CA SER A 2 7.52 18.38 -26.24
C SER A 2 8.30 17.75 -25.10
N ASP A 3 8.52 18.51 -24.03
CA ASP A 3 9.18 18.07 -22.81
C ASP A 3 8.37 16.97 -22.12
N ALA A 4 8.80 15.72 -22.31
CA ALA A 4 8.41 14.62 -21.43
C ALA A 4 9.25 14.73 -20.15
N SER A 5 8.74 15.44 -19.14
CA SER A 5 9.27 15.33 -17.77
C SER A 5 9.02 13.90 -17.29
N GLY A 6 10.01 13.02 -17.46
CA GLY A 6 10.06 11.76 -16.76
C GLY A 6 10.12 12.04 -15.26
N ALA A 7 9.16 11.55 -14.50
CA ALA A 7 9.20 11.67 -13.04
C ALA A 7 10.54 11.10 -12.54
N PRO A 8 11.23 11.79 -11.60
CA PRO A 8 12.46 11.25 -11.05
C PRO A 8 12.15 9.90 -10.39
N THR A 9 12.90 8.87 -10.79
CA THR A 9 12.95 7.60 -10.06
C THR A 9 13.39 7.87 -8.62
N ALA A 10 12.78 7.19 -7.66
CA ALA A 10 13.15 7.31 -6.25
C ALA A 10 14.64 6.92 -6.05
N SER A 11 15.34 7.60 -5.14
CA SER A 11 16.70 7.20 -4.77
C SER A 11 16.67 5.84 -4.03
N ALA A 12 17.80 5.15 -3.91
CA ALA A 12 17.85 3.88 -3.19
C ALA A 12 17.41 4.03 -1.72
N SER A 13 17.76 5.14 -1.06
CA SER A 13 17.30 5.44 0.30
C SER A 13 15.80 5.72 0.36
N ASP A 14 15.25 6.43 -0.62
CA ASP A 14 13.81 6.69 -0.68
C ASP A 14 13.03 5.39 -0.93
N LEU A 15 13.52 4.53 -1.83
CA LEU A 15 12.92 3.22 -2.07
C LEU A 15 12.87 2.40 -0.79
N LEU A 16 14.00 2.30 -0.08
CA LEU A 16 14.06 1.56 1.18
C LEU A 16 13.06 2.11 2.21
N GLN A 17 13.01 3.44 2.39
CA GLN A 17 12.06 4.05 3.32
C GLN A 17 10.62 3.81 2.89
N ASN A 18 10.30 3.96 1.60
CA ASN A 18 8.97 3.68 1.07
C ASN A 18 8.55 2.22 1.31
N GLY A 19 9.49 1.28 1.23
CA GLY A 19 9.26 -0.13 1.53
C GLY A 19 8.92 -0.37 3.00
N ILE A 20 9.70 0.21 3.90
CA ILE A 20 9.47 0.15 5.35
C ILE A 20 8.13 0.78 5.72
N ASP A 21 7.80 1.93 5.14
CA ASP A 21 6.53 2.61 5.36
C ASP A 21 5.35 1.77 4.84
N ALA A 22 5.51 1.11 3.68
CA ALA A 22 4.50 0.21 3.15
C ALA A 22 4.27 -0.99 4.09
N GLN A 23 5.32 -1.57 4.66
CA GLN A 23 5.21 -2.64 5.65
C GLN A 23 4.44 -2.19 6.89
N ALA A 24 4.81 -1.04 7.45
CA ALA A 24 4.13 -0.46 8.61
C ALA A 24 2.65 -0.19 8.34
N LEU A 25 2.30 0.31 7.14
CA LEU A 25 0.92 0.50 6.71
C LEU A 25 0.16 -0.82 6.57
N ASN A 26 0.74 -1.85 5.96
CA ASN A 26 0.10 -3.16 5.84
C ASN A 26 -0.18 -3.76 7.22
N THR A 27 0.76 -3.65 8.17
CA THR A 27 0.57 -4.09 9.55
C THR A 27 -0.53 -3.30 10.25
N LYS A 28 -0.55 -1.97 10.09
CA LYS A 28 -1.64 -1.11 10.60
C LYS A 28 -3.00 -1.50 10.01
N PHE A 29 -3.09 -1.74 8.71
CA PHE A 29 -4.36 -2.07 8.07
C PHE A 29 -4.88 -3.45 8.49
N ALA A 30 -3.98 -4.41 8.77
CA ALA A 30 -4.36 -5.72 9.29
C ALA A 30 -5.04 -5.64 10.66
N SER A 31 -4.81 -4.58 11.45
CA SER A 31 -5.47 -4.38 12.74
C SER A 31 -6.80 -3.61 12.65
N ILE A 32 -7.20 -3.12 11.47
CA ILE A 32 -8.44 -2.36 11.29
C ILE A 32 -9.59 -3.30 10.94
N SER A 33 -10.68 -3.20 11.70
CA SER A 33 -11.97 -3.82 11.37
C SER A 33 -12.80 -2.90 10.46
N PRO A 34 -13.60 -3.45 9.53
CA PRO A 34 -14.62 -2.68 8.79
C PRO A 34 -15.56 -1.84 9.67
N SER A 35 -15.77 -2.25 10.92
CA SER A 35 -16.65 -1.58 11.89
C SER A 35 -15.97 -0.45 12.67
N ASP A 36 -14.65 -0.30 12.55
CA ASP A 36 -13.92 0.73 13.29
C ASP A 36 -14.27 2.13 12.76
N PRO A 37 -14.35 3.14 13.64
CA PRO A 37 -14.52 4.52 13.19
C PRO A 37 -13.27 4.99 12.43
N CYS A 38 -13.48 5.92 11.50
CA CYS A 38 -12.40 6.49 10.68
C CYS A 38 -12.61 7.99 10.46
N ASN A 39 -11.59 8.69 9.94
CA ASN A 39 -11.73 10.11 9.57
C ASN A 39 -11.98 10.24 8.08
N ASP A 40 -12.84 11.18 7.69
CA ASP A 40 -13.20 11.38 6.29
C ASP A 40 -11.97 11.61 5.41
N GLY A 41 -11.88 10.84 4.33
CA GLY A 41 -10.74 10.87 3.41
C GLY A 41 -9.64 9.86 3.74
N ASP A 42 -9.64 9.23 4.92
CA ASP A 42 -8.72 8.14 5.22
C ASP A 42 -8.88 7.01 4.19
N THR A 43 -7.77 6.36 3.86
CA THR A 43 -7.74 5.19 2.98
C THR A 43 -6.96 4.06 3.62
N ALA A 44 -7.39 2.82 3.36
CA ALA A 44 -6.79 1.62 3.94
C ALA A 44 -6.99 0.39 3.04
N CYS A 45 -6.28 -0.68 3.36
CA CYS A 45 -6.53 -2.02 2.82
C CYS A 45 -7.11 -2.93 3.90
N ILE A 46 -8.44 -2.94 4.07
CA ILE A 46 -9.10 -3.67 5.16
C ILE A 46 -9.55 -5.03 4.64
N THR A 47 -9.11 -6.12 5.27
CA THR A 47 -9.43 -7.50 4.84
C THR A 47 -9.16 -7.77 3.36
N GLY A 48 -8.12 -7.12 2.81
CA GLY A 48 -7.74 -7.22 1.40
C GLY A 48 -8.60 -6.41 0.42
N GLN A 49 -9.52 -5.59 0.91
CA GLN A 49 -10.34 -4.69 0.10
C GLN A 49 -9.82 -3.26 0.21
N ALA A 50 -9.94 -2.49 -0.87
CA ALA A 50 -9.66 -1.06 -0.81
C ALA A 50 -10.77 -0.39 0.02
N ALA A 51 -10.39 0.43 0.98
CA ALA A 51 -11.31 1.14 1.85
C ALA A 51 -11.08 2.65 1.73
N LYS A 52 -12.17 3.41 1.70
CA LYS A 52 -12.16 4.87 1.87
C LYS A 52 -13.16 5.25 2.95
N CYS A 53 -12.76 6.11 3.87
CA CYS A 53 -13.66 6.63 4.89
C CYS A 53 -14.55 7.75 4.34
N SER A 54 -15.85 7.68 4.64
CA SER A 54 -16.82 8.73 4.36
C SER A 54 -17.91 8.74 5.43
N GLY A 55 -18.19 9.90 6.02
CA GLY A 55 -19.10 10.05 7.14
C GLY A 55 -18.68 9.24 8.37
N GLY A 56 -17.37 9.09 8.60
CA GLY A 56 -16.83 8.30 9.72
C GLY A 56 -16.96 6.78 9.59
N THR A 57 -17.37 6.27 8.42
CA THR A 57 -17.55 4.84 8.15
C THR A 57 -16.71 4.38 6.95
N TRP A 58 -16.12 3.20 7.04
CA TRP A 58 -15.37 2.59 5.95
C TRP A 58 -16.28 2.12 4.80
N GLN A 59 -16.02 2.65 3.61
CA GLN A 59 -16.61 2.18 2.36
C GLN A 59 -15.63 1.20 1.70
N LEU A 60 -15.96 -0.09 1.73
CA LEU A 60 -15.13 -1.15 1.18
C LEU A 60 -15.45 -1.39 -0.30
N THR A 61 -14.40 -1.56 -1.10
CA THR A 61 -14.49 -1.88 -2.53
C THR A 61 -13.61 -3.08 -2.83
N LEU A 62 -14.22 -4.13 -3.39
CA LEU A 62 -13.50 -5.32 -3.85
C LEU A 62 -12.53 -4.96 -4.99
N CYS A 63 -11.37 -5.59 -5.01
CA CYS A 63 -10.50 -5.57 -6.17
C CYS A 63 -11.20 -6.23 -7.38
N LYS A 64 -10.86 -5.83 -8.61
CA LYS A 64 -11.51 -6.28 -9.85
C LYS A 64 -11.60 -7.81 -10.00
N ASN A 65 -10.63 -8.56 -9.45
CA ASN A 65 -10.60 -10.02 -9.41
C ASN A 65 -10.28 -10.49 -7.98
N PRO A 66 -11.24 -10.47 -7.05
CA PRO A 66 -10.96 -10.61 -5.62
C PRO A 66 -10.51 -12.04 -5.22
N THR A 67 -10.63 -13.01 -6.11
CA THR A 67 -10.05 -14.36 -5.94
C THR A 67 -8.52 -14.36 -6.00
N PHE A 68 -7.92 -13.40 -6.71
CA PHE A 68 -6.46 -13.36 -6.97
C PHE A 68 -5.81 -12.06 -6.52
N LEU A 69 -6.59 -10.98 -6.46
CA LEU A 69 -6.12 -9.64 -6.14
C LEU A 69 -6.62 -9.23 -4.75
N SER A 70 -5.70 -8.67 -3.98
CA SER A 70 -5.97 -8.04 -2.69
C SER A 70 -5.33 -6.65 -2.67
N CYS A 71 -5.91 -5.75 -1.88
CA CYS A 71 -5.35 -4.44 -1.60
C CYS A 71 -4.13 -4.58 -0.69
N PHE A 72 -3.03 -3.92 -1.06
CA PHE A 72 -1.84 -3.76 -0.23
C PHE A 72 -1.32 -2.33 -0.31
N ALA A 73 -0.66 -1.85 0.75
CA ALA A 73 0.25 -0.72 0.65
C ALA A 73 1.53 -1.17 -0.04
N LEU A 74 1.96 -0.42 -1.05
CA LEU A 74 3.18 -0.66 -1.82
C LEU A 74 4.06 0.60 -1.81
N PRO A 75 5.39 0.46 -1.89
CA PRO A 75 6.29 1.59 -2.05
C PRO A 75 6.01 2.33 -3.36
N LEU A 76 6.13 3.66 -3.35
CA LEU A 76 6.25 4.41 -4.58
C LEU A 76 7.64 4.18 -5.18
N LEU A 77 7.68 3.76 -6.45
CA LEU A 77 8.94 3.52 -7.16
C LEU A 77 9.49 4.79 -7.85
N SER A 78 8.63 5.80 -7.98
CA SER A 78 8.95 7.12 -8.53
C SER A 78 8.47 8.18 -7.54
N GLY A 79 9.39 8.69 -6.71
CA GLY A 79 9.11 9.65 -5.64
C GLY A 79 9.08 9.05 -4.24
N VAL A 80 8.63 9.84 -3.27
CA VAL A 80 8.62 9.50 -1.83
C VAL A 80 7.20 9.12 -1.40
N GLY A 81 7.11 8.08 -0.57
CA GLY A 81 5.89 7.60 0.06
C GLY A 81 5.39 6.26 -0.47
N THR A 82 4.11 6.01 -0.26
CA THR A 82 3.44 4.74 -0.54
C THR A 82 2.16 4.94 -1.33
N GLN A 83 1.66 3.87 -1.94
CA GLN A 83 0.36 3.84 -2.60
C GLN A 83 -0.42 2.57 -2.24
N LEU A 84 -1.75 2.65 -2.27
CA LEU A 84 -2.60 1.47 -2.13
C LEU A 84 -2.91 0.90 -3.51
N LYS A 85 -2.74 -0.41 -3.68
CA LYS A 85 -2.98 -1.07 -4.97
C LYS A 85 -3.55 -2.47 -4.78
N CYS A 86 -4.53 -2.79 -5.62
CA CYS A 86 -4.98 -4.16 -5.83
C CYS A 86 -3.96 -4.92 -6.68
N THR A 87 -3.31 -5.92 -6.10
CA THR A 87 -2.34 -6.78 -6.77
C THR A 87 -2.35 -8.19 -6.16
N THR A 88 -1.56 -9.12 -6.70
CA THR A 88 -1.37 -10.44 -6.07
C THR A 88 -0.47 -10.31 -4.84
N LYS A 89 -0.60 -11.23 -3.88
CA LYS A 89 0.28 -11.27 -2.70
C LYS A 89 1.76 -11.36 -3.11
N THR A 90 2.08 -12.23 -4.05
CA THR A 90 3.44 -12.40 -4.58
C THR A 90 3.98 -11.10 -5.17
N THR A 91 3.20 -10.41 -6.02
CA THR A 91 3.64 -9.13 -6.59
C THR A 91 3.82 -8.05 -5.52
N ALA A 92 2.96 -8.02 -4.48
CA ALA A 92 3.12 -7.07 -3.39
C ALA A 92 4.42 -7.32 -2.63
N GLU A 93 4.69 -8.57 -2.28
CA GLU A 93 5.91 -9.00 -1.58
C GLU A 93 7.16 -8.71 -2.42
N ASP A 94 7.17 -9.07 -3.70
CA ASP A 94 8.28 -8.78 -4.61
C ASP A 94 8.54 -7.27 -4.72
N THR A 95 7.47 -6.46 -4.82
CA THR A 95 7.60 -5.00 -4.93
C THR A 95 8.22 -4.39 -3.66
N ILE A 96 7.83 -4.88 -2.48
CA ILE A 96 8.40 -4.45 -1.20
C ILE A 96 9.85 -4.92 -1.08
N ASN A 97 10.15 -6.18 -1.38
CA ASN A 97 11.51 -6.72 -1.30
C ASN A 97 12.46 -5.98 -2.27
N ASN A 98 12.01 -5.65 -3.48
CA ASN A 98 12.79 -4.91 -4.48
C ASN A 98 13.11 -3.47 -4.07
N SER A 99 12.44 -2.94 -3.04
CA SER A 99 12.78 -1.64 -2.46
C SER A 99 14.02 -1.70 -1.53
N GLY A 100 14.45 -2.91 -1.16
CA GLY A 100 15.50 -3.16 -0.18
C GLY A 100 14.98 -3.45 1.24
N ALA A 101 13.68 -3.27 1.48
CA ALA A 101 13.04 -3.68 2.72
C ALA A 101 13.04 -5.21 2.88
N GLN A 102 13.15 -5.69 4.12
CA GLN A 102 13.20 -7.12 4.48
C GLN A 102 12.01 -7.48 5.38
N GLY A 103 11.67 -8.76 5.51
CA GLY A 103 10.52 -9.23 6.31
C GLY A 103 9.20 -9.32 5.54
N GLY A 104 9.23 -9.32 4.20
CA GLY A 104 8.05 -9.49 3.36
C GLY A 104 7.05 -8.34 3.48
N ILE A 105 5.75 -8.63 3.34
CA ILE A 105 4.69 -7.61 3.28
C ILE A 105 4.52 -6.83 4.61
N PHE A 106 4.83 -7.46 5.74
CA PHE A 106 4.54 -6.92 7.08
C PHE A 106 5.80 -6.50 7.86
N GLY A 107 6.99 -6.77 7.33
CA GLY A 107 8.26 -6.52 7.99
C GLY A 107 8.58 -7.54 9.09
N ASP A 108 9.74 -7.41 9.71
CA ASP A 108 10.24 -8.35 10.74
C ASP A 108 9.58 -8.19 12.14
N GLY A 109 8.57 -7.32 12.26
CA GLY A 109 7.95 -6.91 13.53
C GLY A 109 6.46 -7.25 13.67
N SER A 110 5.94 -8.20 12.87
CA SER A 110 4.57 -8.70 12.96
C SER A 110 4.42 -9.91 13.87
#